data_AF-A0A925BMC5-F1
#
_entry.id   AF-A0A925BMC5-F1
#
_cell.length_a   1.000
_cell.length_b   1.000
_cell.length_c   1.000
_cell.angle_alpha   90.00
_cell.angle_beta   90.00
_cell.angle_gamma   90.00
#
_symmetry.space_group_name_H-M   'P 1'
#
loop_
_entity.id
_entity.type
_entity.pdbx_description
1 polymer ?
#
loop_
_entity_poly.entity_id
_entity_poly.type
_entity_poly.pdbx_seq_one_letter_code
_entity_poly.pdbx_strand_id
1 'polypeptide(L)'
;MSLDSHDDSLAILFHYPQAVIDRVHPYFTQSVKIELGARSDHFPVESGTIRPYLSEAIAEACRESDVAVRVLAAERTFWEKATILHVLCHQRSDKPMQKRLSRHFYDLFQLADHRIGRDAMERTDLLERVAAHKSVFFKSASAKYDEARPGTLKLVPSDDRVRELRTDYASMQPMFFSNAPEFDTILDRLKRLEDEINA
;
A
#
# COMPACT_ATOMS: atom_id res chain seq x y z
N MET A 1 -17.59 -11.01 15.93
CA MET A 1 -16.57 -9.95 15.94
C MET A 1 -15.63 -10.22 17.11
N SER A 2 -14.33 -10.22 16.89
CA SER A 2 -13.31 -10.49 17.93
C SER A 2 -12.18 -9.47 17.87
N LEU A 3 -11.46 -9.27 18.96
CA LEU A 3 -10.20 -8.52 18.94
C LEU A 3 -9.09 -9.38 18.31
N ASP A 4 -8.19 -8.76 17.56
CA ASP A 4 -6.99 -9.44 17.07
C ASP A 4 -6.02 -9.65 18.24
N SER A 5 -5.59 -10.89 18.46
CA SER A 5 -4.69 -11.27 19.55
C SER A 5 -3.21 -11.03 19.24
N HIS A 6 -2.87 -10.65 18.00
CA HIS A 6 -1.48 -10.47 17.54
C HIS A 6 -1.04 -9.01 17.43
N ASP A 7 -1.93 -8.05 17.68
CA ASP A 7 -1.70 -6.61 17.52
C ASP A 7 -2.18 -5.86 18.77
N ASP A 8 -1.51 -4.77 19.14
CA ASP A 8 -1.82 -3.95 20.33
C ASP A 8 -3.27 -3.40 20.27
N SER A 9 -4.27 -4.15 20.74
CA SER A 9 -5.64 -3.74 21.15
C SER A 9 -6.52 -2.90 20.18
N LEU A 10 -6.05 -2.54 18.98
CA LEU A 10 -6.70 -1.59 18.07
C LEU A 10 -7.19 -2.22 16.76
N ALA A 11 -7.22 -3.55 16.68
CA ALA A 11 -7.71 -4.28 15.52
C ALA A 11 -8.95 -5.11 15.86
N ILE A 12 -9.95 -5.00 15.00
CA ILE A 12 -11.23 -5.69 15.09
C ILE A 12 -11.33 -6.66 13.91
N LEU A 13 -11.67 -7.92 14.19
CA LEU A 13 -11.95 -8.93 13.17
C LEU A 13 -13.47 -9.12 13.03
N PHE A 14 -13.99 -8.78 11.85
CA PHE A 14 -15.36 -9.09 11.45
C PHE A 14 -15.38 -10.39 10.64
N HIS A 15 -15.83 -11.47 11.26
CA HIS A 15 -15.96 -12.78 10.60
C HIS A 15 -17.30 -12.87 9.88
N TYR A 16 -17.30 -13.42 8.67
CA TYR A 16 -18.49 -13.60 7.85
C TYR A 16 -18.60 -15.05 7.36
N PRO A 17 -19.83 -15.56 7.13
CA PRO A 17 -20.02 -16.95 6.72
C PRO A 17 -19.43 -17.22 5.34
N GLN A 18 -18.83 -18.39 5.18
CA GLN A 18 -18.31 -18.86 3.89
C GLN A 18 -19.47 -19.31 2.99
N ALA A 19 -19.68 -18.62 1.87
CA ALA A 19 -20.64 -19.05 0.86
C ALA A 19 -20.07 -20.12 -0.09
N VAL A 20 -18.74 -20.19 -0.27
CA VAL A 20 -18.06 -21.09 -1.21
C VAL A 20 -17.12 -22.00 -0.43
N ILE A 21 -17.52 -23.26 -0.21
CA ILE A 21 -16.84 -24.23 0.67
C ILE A 21 -15.56 -24.79 0.03
N ASP A 22 -15.53 -24.90 -1.31
CA ASP A 22 -14.40 -25.44 -2.05
C ASP A 22 -13.60 -24.31 -2.70
N ARG A 23 -12.28 -24.24 -2.43
CA ARG A 23 -11.27 -23.35 -3.05
C ARG A 23 -11.11 -21.94 -2.45
N VAL A 24 -10.92 -21.82 -1.14
CA VAL A 24 -10.34 -20.59 -0.57
C VAL A 24 -8.83 -20.77 -0.43
N HIS A 25 -8.05 -20.04 -1.21
CA HIS A 25 -6.59 -20.04 -1.10
C HIS A 25 -6.20 -19.58 0.32
N PRO A 26 -5.21 -20.20 1.02
CA PRO A 26 -4.83 -19.84 2.40
C PRO A 26 -4.42 -18.37 2.62
N TYR A 27 -4.18 -17.65 1.53
CA TYR A 27 -3.91 -16.22 1.54
C TYR A 27 -5.13 -15.38 1.98
N PHE A 28 -6.35 -15.89 1.74
CA PHE A 28 -7.61 -15.24 2.11
C PHE A 28 -8.16 -15.81 3.41
N THR A 29 -8.43 -14.92 4.37
CA THR A 29 -9.11 -15.24 5.61
C THR A 29 -10.57 -14.84 5.53
N GLN A 30 -11.47 -15.57 6.19
CA GLN A 30 -12.92 -15.27 6.24
C GLN A 30 -13.25 -14.20 7.27
N SER A 31 -12.45 -13.14 7.22
CA SER A 31 -12.56 -12.05 8.16
C SER A 31 -12.10 -10.77 7.48
N VAL A 32 -12.80 -9.69 7.77
CA VAL A 32 -12.35 -8.34 7.49
C VAL A 32 -11.66 -7.84 8.75
N LYS A 33 -10.34 -7.59 8.66
CA LYS A 33 -9.59 -6.90 9.72
C LYS A 33 -9.79 -5.38 9.56
N ILE A 34 -10.28 -4.75 10.60
CA ILE A 34 -10.45 -3.30 10.72
C ILE A 34 -9.40 -2.80 11.70
N GLU A 35 -8.43 -2.03 11.22
CA GLU A 35 -7.34 -1.48 12.02
C GLU A 35 -7.62 0.00 12.33
N LEU A 36 -7.57 0.37 13.61
CA LEU A 36 -7.83 1.72 14.09
C LEU A 36 -6.51 2.39 14.48
N GLY A 37 -5.94 3.20 13.58
CA GLY A 37 -4.68 3.89 13.81
C GLY A 37 -4.85 5.27 14.45
N ALA A 38 -4.31 5.48 15.66
CA ALA A 38 -4.29 6.81 16.30
C ALA A 38 -3.09 7.70 15.87
N ARG A 39 -2.13 7.12 15.14
CA ARG A 39 -0.86 7.76 14.74
C ARG A 39 -0.82 8.14 13.26
N SER A 40 -1.95 8.10 12.57
CA SER A 40 -2.02 8.43 11.14
C SER A 40 -2.43 9.88 10.97
N ASP A 41 -1.71 10.63 10.14
CA ASP A 41 -2.15 11.97 9.73
C ASP A 41 -3.12 11.81 8.57
N HIS A 42 -4.38 12.14 8.85
CA HIS A 42 -5.51 11.88 7.97
C HIS A 42 -5.75 12.97 6.93
N PHE A 43 -4.85 13.96 6.75
CA PHE A 43 -5.07 15.08 5.83
C PHE A 43 -4.07 15.12 4.67
N PRO A 44 -4.48 15.46 3.43
CA PRO A 44 -5.82 15.82 2.99
C PRO A 44 -6.77 14.62 2.84
N VAL A 45 -8.07 14.91 2.90
CA VAL A 45 -9.14 13.94 2.69
C VAL A 45 -9.96 14.29 1.47
N GLU A 46 -10.58 13.29 0.88
CA GLU A 46 -11.56 13.42 -0.19
C GLU A 46 -12.75 12.49 0.03
N SER A 47 -13.80 12.67 -0.75
CA SER A 47 -14.96 11.77 -0.77
C SER A 47 -14.74 10.72 -1.85
N GLY A 48 -14.52 9.47 -1.46
CA GLY A 48 -14.50 8.32 -2.36
C GLY A 48 -15.86 7.65 -2.42
N THR A 49 -16.16 6.97 -3.53
CA THR A 49 -17.38 6.17 -3.67
C THR A 49 -17.01 4.70 -3.73
N ILE A 50 -17.60 3.89 -2.86
CA ILE A 50 -17.47 2.43 -2.88
C ILE A 50 -18.71 1.84 -3.55
N ARG A 51 -18.48 1.09 -4.63
CA ARG A 51 -19.50 0.28 -5.30
C ARG A 51 -19.18 -1.21 -5.11
N PRO A 52 -20.10 -2.02 -4.56
CA PRO A 52 -19.90 -3.46 -4.46
C PRO A 52 -19.86 -4.10 -5.86
N TYR A 53 -18.88 -4.96 -6.16
CA TYR A 53 -18.87 -5.73 -7.42
C TYR A 53 -20.14 -6.55 -7.64
N LEU A 54 -20.78 -7.01 -6.56
CA LEU A 54 -22.05 -7.73 -6.65
C LEU A 54 -23.14 -6.89 -7.33
N SER A 55 -23.13 -5.56 -7.14
CA SER A 55 -24.09 -4.66 -7.81
C SER A 55 -23.88 -4.56 -9.32
N GLU A 56 -22.66 -4.81 -9.80
CA GLU A 56 -22.35 -4.86 -11.24
C GLU A 56 -22.78 -6.19 -11.87
N ALA A 57 -22.71 -7.28 -11.11
CA ALA A 57 -23.08 -8.61 -11.57
C ALA A 57 -24.59 -8.92 -11.41
N ILE A 58 -25.21 -8.43 -10.34
CA ILE A 58 -26.61 -8.69 -9.98
C ILE A 58 -27.23 -7.41 -9.41
N ALA A 59 -27.86 -6.62 -10.27
CA ALA A 59 -28.41 -5.32 -9.91
C ALA A 59 -29.45 -5.40 -8.77
N GLU A 60 -30.22 -6.49 -8.70
CA GLU A 60 -31.28 -6.70 -7.71
C GLU A 60 -30.76 -7.18 -6.34
N ALA A 61 -29.51 -7.66 -6.26
CA ALA A 61 -28.93 -8.21 -5.03
C ALA A 61 -28.46 -7.12 -4.04
N CYS A 62 -28.17 -5.92 -4.54
CA CYS A 62 -27.72 -4.80 -3.72
C CYS A 62 -28.79 -3.69 -3.74
N ARG A 63 -29.62 -3.64 -2.69
CA ARG A 63 -30.63 -2.56 -2.52
C ARG A 63 -29.99 -1.20 -2.26
N GLU A 64 -28.80 -1.18 -1.69
CA GLU A 64 -28.02 0.03 -1.42
C GLU A 64 -26.90 0.14 -2.46
N SER A 65 -27.07 1.12 -3.34
CA SER A 65 -26.12 1.62 -4.33
C SER A 65 -25.05 2.49 -3.66
N ASP A 66 -23.86 2.55 -4.26
CA ASP A 66 -22.78 3.53 -4.04
C ASP A 66 -22.72 4.21 -2.67
N VAL A 67 -21.77 3.79 -1.85
CA VAL A 67 -21.55 4.41 -0.53
C VAL A 67 -20.45 5.46 -0.63
N ALA A 68 -20.78 6.70 -0.32
CA ALA A 68 -19.79 7.76 -0.15
C ALA A 68 -19.02 7.56 1.18
N VAL A 69 -17.70 7.54 1.10
CA VAL A 69 -16.79 7.38 2.24
C VAL A 69 -15.74 8.48 2.24
N ARG A 70 -15.35 8.92 3.44
CA ARG A 70 -14.23 9.85 3.60
C ARG A 70 -12.93 9.06 3.55
N VAL A 71 -12.08 9.34 2.57
CA VAL A 71 -10.80 8.67 2.35
C VAL A 71 -9.64 9.67 2.39
N LEU A 72 -8.43 9.16 2.61
CA LEU A 72 -7.22 9.95 2.44
C LEU A 72 -7.05 10.28 0.95
N ALA A 73 -6.67 11.51 0.64
CA ALA A 73 -6.40 11.90 -0.74
C ALA A 73 -5.33 11.00 -1.37
N ALA A 74 -5.57 10.55 -2.59
CA ALA A 74 -4.73 9.56 -3.22
C ALA A 74 -3.28 10.03 -3.47
N GLU A 75 -3.05 11.33 -3.65
CA GLU A 75 -1.72 11.93 -3.79
C GLU A 75 -0.91 11.80 -2.50
N ARG A 76 -1.56 11.90 -1.34
CA ARG A 76 -0.89 11.63 -0.08
C ARG A 76 -0.57 10.15 0.07
N THR A 77 -1.51 9.27 -0.33
CA THR A 77 -1.28 7.82 -0.35
C THR A 77 -0.06 7.47 -1.20
N PHE A 78 0.09 8.10 -2.37
CA PHE A 78 1.26 7.95 -3.23
C PHE A 78 2.57 8.23 -2.46
N TRP A 79 2.66 9.38 -1.77
CA TRP A 79 3.85 9.71 -0.98
C TRP A 79 4.03 8.82 0.27
N GLU A 80 2.95 8.33 0.87
CA GLU A 80 3.05 7.35 1.95
C GLU A 80 3.63 6.02 1.48
N LYS A 81 3.30 5.57 0.26
CA LYS A 81 3.88 4.37 -0.36
C LYS A 81 5.33 4.62 -0.76
N ALA A 82 5.65 5.76 -1.39
CA ALA A 82 7.02 6.13 -1.76
C ALA A 82 7.96 6.13 -0.54
N THR A 83 7.51 6.70 0.58
CA THR A 83 8.30 6.72 1.82
C THR A 83 8.41 5.34 2.49
N ILE A 84 7.43 4.43 2.32
CA ILE A 84 7.60 3.03 2.74
C ILE A 84 8.71 2.37 1.92
N LEU A 85 8.68 2.51 0.59
CA LEU A 85 9.71 1.96 -0.28
C LEU A 85 11.09 2.52 0.05
N HIS A 86 11.21 3.82 0.32
CA HIS A 86 12.45 4.44 0.75
C HIS A 86 13.01 3.79 2.02
N VAL A 87 12.18 3.58 3.04
CA VAL A 87 12.61 2.86 4.26
C VAL A 87 13.11 1.45 3.90
N LEU A 88 12.41 0.72 3.04
CA LEU A 88 12.80 -0.63 2.62
C LEU A 88 14.13 -0.65 1.86
N CYS A 89 14.40 0.35 1.03
CA CYS A 89 15.67 0.51 0.31
C CYS A 89 16.85 0.74 1.27
N HIS A 90 16.59 1.28 2.46
CA HIS A 90 17.60 1.52 3.50
C HIS A 90 17.65 0.43 4.57
N GLN A 91 16.78 -0.57 4.52
CA GLN A 91 16.85 -1.73 5.42
C GLN A 91 17.97 -2.69 5.00
N ARG A 92 18.89 -2.95 5.93
CA ARG A 92 20.00 -3.89 5.74
C ARG A 92 19.49 -5.30 5.39
N SER A 93 20.10 -5.92 4.37
CA SER A 93 19.72 -7.26 3.87
C SER A 93 20.00 -8.40 4.86
N ASP A 94 20.77 -8.15 5.93
CA ASP A 94 21.00 -9.10 7.01
C ASP A 94 19.78 -9.32 7.93
N LYS A 95 18.76 -8.46 7.84
CA LYS A 95 17.50 -8.61 8.56
C LYS A 95 16.43 -9.25 7.68
N PRO A 96 15.65 -10.21 8.23
CA PRO A 96 14.56 -10.84 7.51
C PRO A 96 13.52 -9.79 7.10
N MET A 97 13.08 -9.84 5.85
CA MET A 97 12.01 -8.99 5.37
C MET A 97 10.66 -9.43 5.94
N GLN A 98 9.84 -8.47 6.36
CA GLN A 98 8.45 -8.75 6.71
C GLN A 98 7.66 -9.21 5.48
N LYS A 99 6.70 -10.11 5.67
CA LYS A 99 5.82 -10.58 4.59
C LYS A 99 4.86 -9.47 4.14
N ARG A 100 4.35 -9.60 2.91
CA ARG A 100 3.35 -8.72 2.27
C ARG A 100 3.83 -7.29 2.03
N LEU A 101 5.14 -7.07 1.96
CA LEU A 101 5.71 -5.75 1.67
C LEU A 101 5.77 -5.44 0.18
N SER A 102 5.84 -6.47 -0.68
CA SER A 102 5.84 -6.31 -2.14
C SER A 102 4.57 -5.64 -2.68
N ARG A 103 3.45 -5.72 -1.94
CA ARG A 103 2.20 -4.99 -2.27
C ARG A 103 2.41 -3.48 -2.40
N HIS A 104 3.31 -2.91 -1.62
CA HIS A 104 3.57 -1.47 -1.66
C HIS A 104 4.26 -1.05 -2.96
N PHE A 105 5.06 -1.93 -3.55
CA PHE A 105 5.68 -1.71 -4.85
C PHE A 105 4.62 -1.72 -5.95
N TYR A 106 3.73 -2.72 -5.94
CA TYR A 106 2.62 -2.78 -6.88
C TYR A 106 1.68 -1.57 -6.75
N ASP A 107 1.30 -1.21 -5.52
CA ASP A 107 0.43 -0.05 -5.28
C ASP A 107 1.04 1.23 -5.86
N LEU A 108 2.33 1.50 -5.58
CA LEU A 108 2.99 2.71 -6.09
C LEU A 108 3.13 2.67 -7.62
N PHE A 109 3.45 1.51 -8.19
CA PHE A 109 3.48 1.30 -9.64
C PHE A 109 2.14 1.63 -10.30
N GLN A 110 1.03 1.14 -9.75
CA GLN A 110 -0.31 1.43 -10.27
C GLN A 110 -0.64 2.93 -10.18
N LEU A 111 -0.18 3.62 -9.14
CA LEU A 111 -0.42 5.05 -8.97
C LEU A 111 0.47 5.91 -9.89
N ALA A 112 1.70 5.47 -10.17
CA ALA A 112 2.72 6.24 -10.89
C ALA A 112 2.25 6.73 -12.27
N ASP A 113 1.61 5.85 -13.05
CA ASP A 113 1.13 6.18 -14.40
C ASP A 113 -0.34 6.65 -14.41
N HIS A 114 -1.01 6.58 -13.26
CA HIS A 114 -2.35 7.14 -13.10
C HIS A 114 -2.28 8.67 -13.00
N ARG A 115 -3.42 9.35 -13.23
CA ARG A 115 -3.54 10.80 -12.98
C ARG A 115 -3.07 11.18 -11.57
N ILE A 116 -3.36 10.33 -10.59
CA ILE A 116 -2.95 10.49 -9.19
C ILE A 116 -1.43 10.66 -9.05
N GLY A 117 -0.62 9.86 -9.76
CA GLY A 117 0.84 9.99 -9.70
C GLY A 117 1.31 11.34 -10.22
N ARG A 118 0.74 11.80 -11.35
CA ARG A 118 1.04 13.13 -11.92
C ARG A 118 0.65 14.26 -10.95
N ASP A 119 -0.56 14.22 -10.43
CA ASP A 119 -1.06 15.20 -9.46
C ASP A 119 -0.21 15.20 -8.17
N ALA A 120 0.25 14.02 -7.73
CA ALA A 120 1.13 13.89 -6.57
C ALA A 120 2.52 14.49 -6.81
N MET A 121 3.08 14.32 -8.01
CA MET A 121 4.37 14.90 -8.40
C MET A 121 4.35 16.43 -8.41
N GLU A 122 3.21 17.06 -8.68
CA GLU A 122 3.01 18.51 -8.56
C GLU A 122 2.89 18.97 -7.09
N ARG A 123 2.76 18.03 -6.16
CA ARG A 123 2.50 18.25 -4.73
C ARG A 123 3.60 17.69 -3.84
N THR A 124 4.85 18.10 -4.08
CA THR A 124 6.00 17.74 -3.24
C THR A 124 5.87 18.25 -1.80
N ASP A 125 5.01 19.25 -1.54
CA ASP A 125 4.62 19.66 -0.19
C ASP A 125 4.07 18.50 0.65
N LEU A 126 3.35 17.56 0.02
CA LEU A 126 2.82 16.38 0.68
C LEU A 126 3.93 15.40 1.06
N LEU A 127 4.97 15.25 0.24
CA LEU A 127 6.12 14.41 0.57
C LEU A 127 6.80 14.91 1.85
N GLU A 128 7.10 16.21 1.92
CA GLU A 128 7.72 16.82 3.10
C GLU A 128 6.87 16.60 4.36
N ARG A 129 5.55 16.79 4.25
CA ARG A 129 4.62 16.57 5.37
C ARG A 129 4.56 15.11 5.80
N VAL A 130 4.52 14.17 4.86
CA VAL A 130 4.53 12.73 5.15
C VAL A 130 5.84 12.34 5.84
N ALA A 131 6.98 12.80 5.32
CA ALA A 131 8.30 12.53 5.90
C ALA A 131 8.42 13.12 7.31
N ALA A 132 8.01 14.39 7.50
CA ALA A 132 8.01 15.05 8.80
C ALA A 132 7.12 14.31 9.82
N HIS A 133 5.89 13.97 9.43
CA HIS A 133 4.98 13.21 10.29
C HIS A 133 5.56 11.84 10.66
N LYS A 134 6.09 11.10 9.67
CA LYS A 134 6.68 9.78 9.94
C LYS A 134 7.94 9.85 10.80
N SER A 135 8.73 10.92 10.70
CA SER A 135 9.89 11.14 11.56
C SER A 135 9.55 11.27 13.05
N VAL A 136 8.32 11.70 13.37
CA VAL A 136 7.84 11.81 14.75
C VAL A 136 7.35 10.45 15.26
N PHE A 137 6.49 9.76 14.49
CA PHE A 137 5.75 8.59 14.97
C PHE A 137 6.34 7.22 14.62
N PHE A 138 7.21 7.14 13.60
CA PHE A 138 7.70 5.88 13.03
C PHE A 138 9.23 5.85 12.91
N LYS A 139 9.92 6.21 14.01
CA LYS A 139 11.38 6.27 14.06
C LYS A 139 12.00 4.88 13.86
N SER A 140 12.93 4.79 12.91
CA SER A 140 13.79 3.63 12.68
C SER A 140 15.13 4.12 12.12
N ALA A 141 16.22 3.43 12.44
CA ALA A 141 17.54 3.71 11.83
C ALA A 141 17.53 3.57 10.31
N SER A 142 16.65 2.73 9.76
CA SER A 142 16.49 2.55 8.31
C SER A 142 15.53 3.55 7.68
N ALA A 143 14.87 4.41 8.47
CA ALA A 143 13.81 5.24 7.94
C ALA A 143 14.31 6.41 7.08
N LYS A 144 15.43 7.03 7.50
CA LYS A 144 16.10 8.13 6.78
C LYS A 144 15.12 9.15 6.18
N TYR A 145 14.09 9.54 6.94
CA TYR A 145 13.04 10.44 6.42
C TYR A 145 13.56 11.84 6.06
N ASP A 146 14.72 12.22 6.58
CA ASP A 146 15.47 13.41 6.17
C ASP A 146 16.04 13.31 4.74
N GLU A 147 16.25 12.09 4.23
CA GLU A 147 16.64 11.78 2.85
C GLU A 147 15.42 11.47 1.94
N ALA A 148 14.21 11.35 2.50
CA ALA A 148 12.97 11.12 1.75
C ALA A 148 12.43 12.41 1.09
N ARG A 149 13.23 12.97 0.18
CA ARG A 149 12.98 14.24 -0.53
C ARG A 149 13.54 14.18 -1.96
N PRO A 150 13.11 15.08 -2.86
CA PRO A 150 13.68 15.19 -4.20
C PRO A 150 15.21 15.28 -4.15
N GLY A 151 15.86 14.48 -5.00
CA GLY A 151 17.31 14.37 -5.14
C GLY A 151 17.94 13.22 -4.34
N THR A 152 17.25 12.69 -3.31
CA THR A 152 17.79 11.61 -2.45
C THR A 152 16.80 10.47 -2.19
N LEU A 153 15.55 10.58 -2.66
CA LEU A 153 14.53 9.57 -2.46
C LEU A 153 14.90 8.27 -3.19
N LYS A 154 14.55 7.12 -2.61
CA LYS A 154 14.86 5.79 -3.14
C LYS A 154 13.60 4.95 -3.22
N LEU A 155 13.38 4.30 -4.36
CA LEU A 155 12.29 3.37 -4.63
C LEU A 155 12.79 1.99 -5.03
N VAL A 156 14.03 1.88 -5.52
CA VAL A 156 14.62 0.61 -5.96
C VAL A 156 15.60 0.08 -4.90
N PRO A 157 15.33 -1.11 -4.31
CA PRO A 157 16.17 -1.68 -3.28
C PRO A 157 17.37 -2.44 -3.88
N SER A 158 18.28 -2.94 -3.03
CA SER A 158 19.41 -3.77 -3.47
C SER A 158 18.96 -5.13 -4.02
N ASP A 159 19.81 -5.75 -4.84
CA ASP A 159 19.54 -7.06 -5.47
C ASP A 159 19.17 -8.16 -4.46
N ASP A 160 19.82 -8.17 -3.29
CA ASP A 160 19.50 -9.12 -2.22
C ASP A 160 18.04 -9.00 -1.79
N ARG A 161 17.56 -7.76 -1.61
CA ARG A 161 16.19 -7.48 -1.19
C ARG A 161 15.19 -7.74 -2.33
N VAL A 162 15.59 -7.50 -3.57
CA VAL A 162 14.77 -7.82 -4.76
C VAL A 162 14.43 -9.31 -4.78
N ARG A 163 15.35 -10.21 -4.43
CA ARG A 163 15.06 -11.66 -4.36
C ARG A 163 13.98 -12.01 -3.33
N GLU A 164 14.04 -11.41 -2.15
CA GLU A 164 13.03 -11.59 -1.11
C GLU A 164 11.67 -11.03 -1.56
N LEU A 165 11.67 -9.84 -2.16
CA LEU A 165 10.46 -9.18 -2.68
C LEU A 165 9.79 -9.96 -3.80
N ARG A 166 10.54 -10.61 -4.69
CA ARG A 166 9.97 -11.49 -5.72
C ARG A 166 9.25 -12.68 -5.12
N THR A 167 9.87 -13.31 -4.11
CA THR A 167 9.26 -14.44 -3.42
C THR A 167 7.96 -14.01 -2.72
N ASP A 168 7.98 -12.83 -2.09
CA ASP A 168 6.80 -12.23 -1.47
C ASP A 168 5.71 -11.90 -2.50
N TYR A 169 6.08 -11.31 -3.65
CA TYR A 169 5.15 -10.94 -4.72
C TYR A 169 4.50 -12.15 -5.38
N ALA A 170 5.26 -13.23 -5.60
CA ALA A 170 4.71 -14.50 -6.11
C ALA A 170 3.64 -15.08 -5.17
N SER A 171 3.80 -14.91 -3.85
CA SER A 171 2.80 -15.34 -2.88
C SER A 171 1.48 -14.54 -2.94
N MET A 172 1.53 -13.34 -3.53
CA MET A 172 0.36 -12.45 -3.69
C MET A 172 -0.44 -12.70 -4.96
N GLN A 173 0.01 -13.58 -5.87
CA GLN A 173 -0.69 -13.87 -7.14
C GLN A 173 -2.21 -14.10 -7.00
N PRO A 174 -2.72 -14.79 -5.97
CA PRO A 174 -4.16 -14.98 -5.79
C PRO A 174 -4.96 -13.68 -5.60
N MET A 175 -4.33 -12.55 -5.24
CA MET A 175 -5.01 -11.26 -5.02
C MET A 175 -5.42 -10.53 -6.29
N PHE A 176 -4.85 -10.88 -7.45
CA PHE A 176 -5.11 -10.16 -8.69
C PHE A 176 -6.32 -10.75 -9.43
N PHE A 177 -7.23 -9.87 -9.87
CA PHE A 177 -8.38 -10.27 -10.71
C PHE A 177 -7.97 -10.70 -12.12
N SER A 178 -6.82 -10.21 -12.59
CA SER A 178 -6.23 -10.46 -13.90
C SER A 178 -4.77 -10.86 -13.74
N ASN A 179 -4.10 -11.16 -14.85
CA ASN A 179 -2.66 -11.41 -14.84
C ASN A 179 -1.93 -10.20 -14.24
N ALA A 180 -1.16 -10.44 -13.19
CA ALA A 180 -0.32 -9.44 -12.56
C ALA A 180 0.89 -9.15 -13.47
N PRO A 181 1.38 -7.90 -13.54
CA PRO A 181 2.61 -7.60 -14.25
C PRO A 181 3.79 -8.35 -13.60
N GLU A 182 4.81 -8.63 -14.40
CA GLU A 182 6.07 -9.17 -13.91
C GLU A 182 6.72 -8.20 -12.92
N PHE A 183 7.36 -8.72 -11.87
CA PHE A 183 7.96 -7.88 -10.84
C PHE A 183 9.08 -6.98 -11.41
N ASP A 184 9.79 -7.43 -12.44
CA ASP A 184 10.76 -6.62 -13.18
C ASP A 184 10.13 -5.37 -13.79
N THR A 185 8.96 -5.51 -14.40
CA THR A 185 8.23 -4.37 -14.99
C THR A 185 7.88 -3.31 -13.93
N ILE A 186 7.52 -3.76 -12.72
CA ILE A 186 7.26 -2.89 -11.58
C ILE A 186 8.55 -2.14 -11.20
N LEU A 187 9.67 -2.85 -11.03
CA LEU A 187 10.96 -2.25 -10.66
C LEU A 187 11.47 -1.26 -11.71
N ASP A 188 11.40 -1.60 -12.99
CA ASP A 188 11.84 -0.73 -14.09
C ASP A 188 11.04 0.58 -14.15
N ARG A 189 9.74 0.52 -13.88
CA ARG A 189 8.92 1.74 -13.81
C ARG A 189 9.21 2.55 -12.55
N LEU A 190 9.38 1.90 -11.40
CA LEU A 190 9.75 2.58 -10.16
C LEU A 190 11.14 3.21 -10.25
N LYS A 191 12.06 2.63 -11.02
CA LYS A 191 13.36 3.26 -11.29
C LYS A 191 13.21 4.57 -12.04
N ARG A 192 12.41 4.58 -13.10
CA ARG A 192 12.09 5.82 -13.82
C ARG A 192 11.39 6.85 -12.93
N LEU A 193 10.48 6.40 -12.07
CA LEU A 193 9.80 7.28 -11.11
C LEU A 193 10.79 7.89 -10.11
N GLU A 194 11.73 7.09 -9.61
CA GLU A 194 12.81 7.59 -8.74
C GLU A 194 13.63 8.68 -9.43
N ASP A 195 13.98 8.47 -10.71
CA ASP A 195 14.73 9.46 -11.49
C ASP A 195 13.88 10.73 -11.76
N GLU A 196 12.58 10.59 -12.04
CA GLU A 196 11.63 11.71 -12.19
C GLU A 196 11.48 12.53 -10.90
N ILE A 197 11.41 11.87 -9.73
CA ILE A 197 11.32 12.54 -8.42
C ILE A 197 12.61 13.27 -8.06
N ASN A 198 13.76 12.74 -8.50
CA ASN A 198 15.06 13.24 -8.11
C ASN A 198 15.71 14.20 -9.10
N ALA A 199 15.08 14.45 -10.25
CA ALA A 199 15.50 15.45 -11.23
C ALA A 199 15.28 16.88 -10.72
#